data_AF-A0A6I5NJP0-F1
#
_entry.id   AF-A0A6I5NJP0-F1
#
_cell.length_a   1.000
_cell.length_b   1.000
_cell.length_c   1.000
_cell.angle_alpha   90.00
_cell.angle_beta   90.00
_cell.angle_gamma   90.00
#
_symmetry.space_group_name_H-M   'P 1'
#
loop_
_entity.id
_entity.type
_entity.pdbx_description
1 polymer ?
#
loop_
_entity_poly.entity_id
_entity_poly.type
_entity_poly.pdbx_seq_one_letter_code
_entity_poly.pdbx_strand_id
1 'polypeptide(L)'
;MTSDRISDRAVNHVFEKAFATVATLAVVSGIVAGFWILGTPGRQRAIASDRQRLSDLQSIAQELHWRAEEQSDFTLPDNLDSIQQRRDPITDRPYEYMRLSAQIYELCATFETDSSTYPLRNRNPEAEQWEHPMGRHCFELDVADLPNRFY
;
A
#
# COMPACT_ATOMS: atom_id res chain seq x y z
N MET A 1 -40.45 -44.94 32.35
CA MET A 1 -40.25 -44.48 30.96
C MET A 1 -39.98 -42.97 30.82
N THR A 2 -40.01 -42.18 31.91
CA THR A 2 -39.73 -40.74 31.92
C THR A 2 -38.27 -40.38 32.26
N SER A 3 -37.54 -41.25 32.96
CA SER A 3 -36.15 -41.02 33.37
C SER A 3 -35.15 -41.04 32.20
N ASP A 4 -35.38 -41.89 31.20
CA ASP A 4 -34.49 -42.05 30.03
C ASP A 4 -34.49 -40.78 29.15
N ARG A 5 -35.67 -40.21 28.89
CA ARG A 5 -35.82 -38.98 28.09
C ARG A 5 -35.14 -37.75 28.70
N ILE A 6 -35.00 -37.70 30.03
CA ILE A 6 -34.34 -36.58 30.73
C ILE A 6 -32.82 -36.69 30.59
N SER A 7 -32.29 -37.91 30.72
CA SER A 7 -30.86 -38.20 30.52
C SER A 7 -30.42 -37.92 29.08
N ASP A 8 -31.18 -38.40 28.09
CA ASP A 8 -30.87 -38.19 26.68
C ASP A 8 -30.89 -36.70 26.29
N ARG A 9 -31.87 -35.94 26.79
CA ARG A 9 -31.91 -34.48 26.55
C ARG A 9 -30.72 -33.75 27.16
N ALA A 10 -30.27 -34.16 28.34
CA ALA A 10 -29.13 -33.52 28.99
C ALA A 10 -27.82 -33.80 28.23
N VAL A 11 -27.61 -35.03 27.77
CA VAL A 11 -26.42 -35.42 27.00
C VAL A 11 -26.38 -34.70 25.65
N ASN A 12 -27.51 -34.64 24.93
CA ASN A 12 -27.61 -33.92 23.66
C ASN A 12 -27.30 -32.43 23.84
N HIS A 13 -27.83 -31.80 24.89
CA HIS A 13 -27.59 -30.38 25.14
C HIS A 13 -26.13 -30.08 25.55
N VAL A 14 -25.44 -31.01 26.23
CA VAL A 14 -24.01 -30.89 26.54
C VAL A 14 -23.18 -31.04 25.27
N PHE A 15 -23.50 -32.01 24.41
CA PHE A 15 -22.83 -32.23 23.13
C PHE A 15 -23.04 -31.05 22.18
N GLU A 16 -24.26 -30.54 22.06
CA GLU A 16 -24.60 -29.34 21.28
C GLU A 16 -23.79 -28.13 21.73
N LYS A 17 -23.72 -27.88 23.05
CA LYS A 17 -22.91 -26.80 23.62
C LYS A 17 -21.42 -26.97 23.37
N ALA A 18 -20.89 -28.18 23.52
CA ALA A 18 -19.49 -28.47 23.27
C ALA A 18 -19.14 -28.26 21.80
N PHE A 19 -19.95 -28.79 20.89
CA PHE A 19 -19.79 -28.60 19.45
C PHE A 19 -19.86 -27.12 19.07
N ALA A 20 -20.87 -26.39 19.54
CA ALA A 20 -21.00 -24.96 19.28
C ALA A 20 -19.77 -24.18 19.77
N THR A 21 -19.27 -24.48 20.98
CA THR A 21 -18.09 -23.83 21.55
C THR A 21 -16.83 -24.11 20.73
N VAL A 22 -16.59 -25.37 20.36
CA VAL A 22 -15.45 -25.76 19.54
C VAL A 22 -15.53 -25.12 18.14
N ALA A 23 -16.70 -25.14 17.52
CA ALA A 23 -16.91 -24.51 16.21
C ALA A 23 -16.67 -23.00 16.26
N THR A 24 -17.20 -22.30 17.27
CA THR A 24 -16.94 -20.87 17.47
C THR A 24 -15.46 -20.58 17.65
N LEU A 25 -14.76 -21.36 18.49
CA LEU A 25 -13.32 -21.19 18.70
C LEU A 25 -12.52 -21.42 17.42
N ALA A 26 -12.89 -22.43 16.62
CA ALA A 26 -12.22 -22.71 15.35
C ALA A 26 -12.43 -21.58 14.32
N VAL A 27 -13.63 -20.99 14.26
CA VAL A 27 -13.90 -19.85 13.39
C VAL A 27 -13.12 -18.61 13.83
N VAL A 28 -13.13 -18.31 15.14
CA VAL A 28 -12.40 -17.16 15.70
C VAL A 28 -10.89 -17.33 15.49
N SER A 29 -10.33 -18.52 15.70
CA SER A 29 -8.91 -18.77 15.47
C SER A 29 -8.53 -18.61 13.99
N GLY A 30 -9.38 -19.07 13.07
CA GLY A 30 -9.19 -18.87 11.63
C GLY A 30 -9.17 -17.38 11.25
N ILE A 31 -10.08 -16.58 11.80
CA ILE A 31 -10.11 -15.12 11.55
C ILE A 31 -8.84 -14.45 12.10
N VAL A 32 -8.44 -14.77 13.33
CA VAL A 32 -7.24 -14.19 13.96
C VAL A 32 -5.98 -14.58 13.19
N ALA A 33 -5.84 -15.85 12.80
CA ALA A 33 -4.72 -16.31 11.98
C ALA A 33 -4.71 -15.60 10.62
N GLY A 34 -5.87 -15.43 9.98
CA GLY A 34 -6.02 -14.70 8.73
C GLY A 34 -5.53 -13.26 8.83
N PHE A 35 -5.94 -12.51 9.85
CA PHE A 35 -5.48 -11.13 10.06
C PHE A 35 -4.02 -11.04 10.48
N TRP A 36 -3.47 -12.04 11.17
CA TRP A 36 -2.05 -12.05 11.49
C TRP A 36 -1.19 -12.23 10.23
N ILE A 37 -1.62 -13.08 9.30
CA ILE A 37 -0.87 -13.34 8.05
C ILE A 37 -1.06 -12.21 7.04
N LEU A 38 -2.29 -11.76 6.82
CA LEU A 38 -2.63 -10.79 5.77
C LEU A 38 -2.56 -9.33 6.26
N GLY A 39 -2.55 -9.08 7.57
CA GLY A 39 -2.69 -7.76 8.14
C GLY A 39 -4.15 -7.33 8.33
N THR A 40 -4.36 -6.25 9.09
CA THR A 40 -5.70 -5.73 9.41
C THR A 40 -6.30 -4.95 8.24
N PRO A 41 -7.64 -4.77 8.18
CA PRO A 41 -8.28 -3.93 7.16
C PRO A 41 -7.79 -2.48 7.16
N GLY A 42 -7.36 -1.96 8.32
CA GLY A 42 -6.73 -0.64 8.41
C GLY A 42 -5.38 -0.60 7.70
N ARG A 43 -4.52 -1.60 7.94
CA ARG A 43 -3.21 -1.69 7.28
C ARG A 43 -3.36 -1.85 5.77
N GLN A 44 -4.30 -2.67 5.30
CA GLN A 44 -4.54 -2.85 3.87
C GLN A 44 -4.99 -1.57 3.17
N ARG A 45 -5.81 -0.74 3.82
CA ARG A 45 -6.18 0.59 3.32
C ARG A 45 -4.97 1.53 3.24
N ALA A 46 -4.14 1.55 4.28
CA ALA A 46 -2.92 2.37 4.29
C ALA A 46 -1.95 1.96 3.15
N ILE A 47 -1.75 0.65 2.92
CA ILE A 47 -0.96 0.15 1.80
C ILE A 47 -1.57 0.57 0.45
N ALA A 48 -2.90 0.52 0.31
CA ALA A 48 -3.57 0.96 -0.92
C ALA A 48 -3.38 2.47 -1.17
N SER A 49 -3.45 3.29 -0.13
CA SER A 49 -3.16 4.73 -0.20
C SER A 49 -1.71 4.98 -0.60
N ASP A 50 -0.74 4.27 -0.01
CA ASP A 50 0.67 4.41 -0.37
C ASP A 50 0.94 3.97 -1.82
N ARG A 51 0.28 2.92 -2.31
CA ARG A 51 0.35 2.52 -3.74
C ARG A 51 -0.20 3.61 -4.66
N GLN A 52 -1.29 4.27 -4.28
CA GLN A 52 -1.83 5.38 -5.06
C GLN A 52 -0.85 6.55 -5.10
N ARG A 53 -0.21 6.89 -3.96
CA ARG A 53 0.86 7.89 -3.90
C ARG A 53 2.01 7.56 -4.83
N LEU A 54 2.50 6.32 -4.82
CA LEU A 54 3.54 5.87 -5.74
C LEU A 54 3.11 5.98 -7.21
N SER A 55 1.88 5.57 -7.54
CA SER A 55 1.34 5.70 -8.90
C SER A 55 1.29 7.16 -9.37
N ASP A 56 0.97 8.07 -8.45
CA ASP A 56 0.95 9.50 -8.71
C ASP A 56 2.35 10.06 -8.97
N LEU A 57 3.32 9.74 -8.11
CA LEU A 57 4.72 10.14 -8.29
C LEU A 57 5.31 9.59 -9.59
N GLN A 58 5.03 8.33 -9.92
CA GLN A 58 5.43 7.71 -11.19
C GLN A 58 4.83 8.43 -12.39
N SER A 59 3.57 8.86 -12.29
CA SER A 59 2.92 9.60 -13.37
C SER A 59 3.58 10.96 -13.60
N ILE A 60 3.96 11.66 -12.52
CA ILE A 60 4.69 12.93 -12.60
C ILE A 60 6.07 12.71 -13.25
N ALA A 61 6.81 11.71 -12.76
CA ALA A 61 8.13 11.37 -13.28
C ALA A 61 8.09 11.03 -14.77
N GLN A 62 7.09 10.25 -15.18
CA GLN A 62 6.87 9.86 -16.56
C GLN A 62 6.59 11.06 -17.47
N GLU A 63 5.77 12.00 -17.02
CA GLU A 63 5.47 13.20 -17.79
C GLU A 63 6.70 14.07 -17.98
N LEU A 64 7.51 14.25 -16.94
CA LEU A 64 8.78 14.99 -17.03
C LEU A 64 9.75 14.30 -18.00
N HIS A 65 9.86 12.97 -17.92
CA HIS A 65 10.69 12.19 -18.81
C HIS A 65 10.28 12.35 -20.28
N TRP A 66 8.99 12.18 -20.61
CA TRP A 66 8.53 12.33 -22.00
C TRP A 66 8.71 13.75 -22.54
N ARG A 67 8.54 14.78 -21.71
CA ARG A 67 8.83 16.16 -22.12
C ARG A 67 10.33 16.36 -22.41
N ALA A 68 11.20 15.72 -21.65
CA ALA A 68 12.64 15.74 -21.88
C ALA A 68 13.04 14.99 -23.16
N GLU A 69 12.40 13.86 -23.47
CA GLU A 69 12.62 13.13 -24.72
C GLU A 69 12.14 13.93 -25.95
N GLU A 70 11.00 14.62 -25.85
CA GLU A 70 10.41 15.34 -26.99
C GLU A 70 11.14 16.67 -27.30
N GLN A 71 11.72 17.32 -26.29
CA GLN A 71 12.34 18.64 -26.41
C GLN A 71 13.84 18.56 -26.12
N SER A 72 14.66 18.75 -27.15
CA SER A 72 16.13 18.69 -27.03
C SER A 72 16.74 19.70 -26.06
N ASP A 73 16.07 20.83 -25.84
CA ASP A 73 16.48 21.89 -24.91
C ASP A 73 15.66 21.88 -23.61
N PHE A 74 15.00 20.76 -23.29
CA PHE A 74 14.22 20.65 -22.07
C PHE A 74 15.10 20.85 -20.84
N THR A 75 14.66 21.74 -19.96
CA THR A 75 15.22 21.92 -18.65
C THR A 75 14.11 21.70 -17.64
N LEU A 76 14.41 21.00 -16.56
CA LEU A 76 13.47 20.83 -15.45
C LEU A 76 12.93 22.20 -14.98
N PRO A 77 11.60 22.34 -14.83
CA PRO A 77 11.02 23.59 -14.37
C PRO A 77 11.33 23.82 -12.89
N ASP A 78 11.38 25.07 -12.45
CA ASP A 78 11.61 25.36 -11.03
C ASP A 78 10.42 24.98 -10.14
N ASN A 79 9.22 24.89 -10.72
CA ASN A 79 8.00 24.45 -10.07
C ASN A 79 7.13 23.64 -11.05
N LEU A 80 6.37 22.67 -10.55
CA LEU A 80 5.38 21.96 -11.35
C LEU A 80 4.18 22.87 -11.67
N ASP A 81 3.67 22.79 -12.90
CA ASP A 81 2.44 23.48 -13.28
C ASP A 81 1.19 22.77 -12.69
N SER A 82 0.02 23.41 -12.78
CA SER A 82 -1.21 22.85 -12.21
C SER A 82 -1.65 21.50 -12.81
N ILE A 83 -1.17 21.16 -14.00
CA ILE A 83 -1.50 19.90 -14.69
C ILE A 83 -0.64 18.77 -14.13
N GLN A 84 0.65 19.04 -13.93
CA GLN A 84 1.62 18.12 -13.33
C GLN A 84 1.44 17.98 -11.82
N GLN A 85 0.88 19.01 -11.17
CA GLN A 85 0.72 19.08 -9.72
C GLN A 85 -0.44 18.19 -9.23
N ARG A 86 -0.23 16.87 -9.33
CA ARG A 86 -1.11 15.87 -8.75
C ARG A 86 -1.15 16.02 -7.23
N ARG A 87 -2.27 15.62 -6.62
CA ARG A 87 -2.54 15.79 -5.18
C ARG A 87 -2.70 14.44 -4.51
N ASP A 88 -2.21 14.35 -3.28
CA ASP A 88 -2.42 13.20 -2.42
C ASP A 88 -3.94 12.99 -2.21
N PRO A 89 -4.48 11.80 -2.52
CA PRO A 89 -5.92 11.53 -2.47
C PRO A 89 -6.51 11.53 -1.05
N ILE A 90 -5.66 11.46 -0.02
CA ILE A 90 -6.05 11.45 1.39
C ILE A 90 -5.92 12.85 2.00
N THR A 91 -4.83 13.55 1.71
CA THR A 91 -4.53 14.85 2.33
C THR A 91 -4.90 16.05 1.47
N ASP A 92 -5.21 15.84 0.19
CA ASP A 92 -5.49 16.86 -0.84
C ASP A 92 -4.35 17.88 -1.05
N ARG A 93 -3.16 17.55 -0.54
CA ARG A 93 -1.95 18.36 -0.70
C ARG A 93 -1.23 17.98 -1.99
N PRO A 94 -0.68 18.95 -2.73
CA PRO A 94 0.18 18.64 -3.86
C PRO A 94 1.42 17.87 -3.38
N TYR A 95 1.92 16.96 -4.22
CA TYR A 95 3.20 16.31 -3.96
C TYR A 95 4.34 17.33 -3.97
N GLU A 96 5.35 17.09 -3.15
CA GLU A 96 6.51 17.98 -3.08
C GLU A 96 7.43 17.69 -4.26
N TYR A 97 7.88 18.75 -4.92
CA TYR A 97 8.83 18.70 -6.02
C TYR A 97 9.97 19.65 -5.74
N MET A 98 11.20 19.21 -5.95
CA MET A 98 12.39 20.05 -5.85
C MET A 98 13.36 19.74 -6.98
N ARG A 99 13.68 20.75 -7.78
CA ARG A 99 14.74 20.64 -8.79
C ARG A 99 16.10 20.69 -8.08
N LEU A 100 16.94 19.66 -8.31
CA LEU A 100 18.30 19.60 -7.77
C LEU A 100 19.35 20.06 -8.80
N SER A 101 19.14 19.77 -10.08
CA SER A 101 20.03 20.15 -11.17
C SER A 101 19.29 20.36 -12.50
N ALA A 102 19.99 20.38 -13.64
CA ALA A 102 19.36 20.43 -14.96
C ALA A 102 18.55 19.17 -15.29
N GLN A 103 18.96 18.01 -14.78
CA GLN A 103 18.38 16.70 -15.09
C GLN A 103 17.88 15.95 -13.84
N ILE A 104 18.36 16.33 -12.64
CA ILE A 104 18.01 15.67 -11.38
C ILE A 104 16.95 16.45 -10.61
N TYR A 105 15.97 15.75 -10.07
CA TYR A 105 14.91 16.29 -9.22
C TYR A 105 14.50 15.31 -8.12
N GLU A 106 13.81 15.83 -7.10
CA GLU A 106 13.18 15.04 -6.06
C GLU A 106 11.65 15.12 -6.15
N LEU A 107 11.01 13.97 -5.89
CA LEU A 107 9.58 13.87 -5.63
C LEU A 107 9.35 13.28 -4.25
N CYS A 108 8.61 13.98 -3.39
CA CYS A 108 8.31 13.49 -2.04
C CYS A 108 6.83 13.27 -1.78
N ALA A 109 6.56 12.24 -0.98
CA ALA A 109 5.26 11.96 -0.40
C ALA A 109 5.41 11.53 1.06
N THR A 110 4.29 11.52 1.81
CA THR A 110 4.25 10.97 3.17
C THR A 110 3.53 9.64 3.13
N PHE A 111 4.24 8.56 3.46
CA PHE A 111 3.71 7.21 3.44
C PHE A 111 3.22 6.78 4.83
N GLU A 112 2.12 6.03 4.88
CA GLU A 112 1.54 5.51 6.12
C GLU A 112 2.19 4.18 6.55
N THR A 113 2.92 3.57 5.64
CA THR A 113 3.46 2.23 5.81
C THR A 113 4.90 2.13 5.33
N ASP A 114 5.59 1.08 5.76
CA ASP A 114 6.95 0.77 5.33
C ASP A 114 6.85 -0.35 4.30
N SER A 115 7.31 -0.10 3.07
CA SER A 115 7.19 -1.04 1.96
C SER A 115 7.96 -2.34 2.19
N SER A 116 9.01 -2.33 3.02
CA SER A 116 9.78 -3.53 3.38
C SER A 116 8.94 -4.55 4.17
N THR A 117 7.85 -4.10 4.77
CA THR A 117 6.93 -4.91 5.60
C THR A 117 5.75 -5.48 4.84
N TYR A 118 5.64 -5.22 3.53
CA TYR A 118 4.46 -5.65 2.76
C TYR A 118 4.41 -7.19 2.66
N PRO A 119 3.26 -7.81 2.99
CA PRO A 119 3.08 -9.23 2.76
C PRO A 119 3.17 -9.49 1.25
N LEU A 120 4.03 -10.44 0.85
CA LEU A 120 4.32 -10.76 -0.56
C LEU A 120 5.06 -9.64 -1.31
N ARG A 121 6.17 -9.14 -0.75
CA ARG A 121 7.09 -8.26 -1.46
C ARG A 121 7.53 -8.91 -2.78
N ASN A 122 7.14 -8.30 -3.89
CA ASN A 122 7.65 -8.66 -5.21
C ASN A 122 9.14 -8.29 -5.23
N ARG A 123 10.04 -9.28 -5.36
CA ARG A 123 11.49 -9.04 -5.51
C ARG A 123 11.82 -8.70 -6.97
N ASN A 124 11.06 -7.79 -7.57
CA ASN A 124 11.40 -7.23 -8.86
C ASN A 124 12.43 -6.12 -8.60
N PRO A 125 13.66 -6.17 -9.16
CA PRO A 125 14.65 -5.09 -9.00
C PRO A 125 14.09 -3.72 -9.43
N GLU A 126 13.17 -3.70 -10.40
CA GLU A 126 12.48 -2.49 -10.86
C GLU A 126 11.56 -1.86 -9.80
N ALA A 127 11.10 -2.64 -8.82
CA ALA A 127 10.32 -2.17 -7.69
C ALA A 127 11.18 -1.61 -6.55
N GLU A 128 12.50 -1.89 -6.54
CA GLU A 128 13.41 -1.46 -5.47
C GLU A 128 13.56 0.07 -5.44
N GLN A 129 13.53 0.74 -6.59
CA GLN A 129 13.66 2.21 -6.63
C GLN A 129 12.50 2.95 -5.95
N TRP A 130 11.35 2.30 -5.79
CA TRP A 130 10.15 2.87 -5.16
C TRP A 130 9.92 2.31 -3.75
N GLU A 131 10.95 1.69 -3.13
CA GLU A 131 10.88 1.34 -1.72
C GLU A 131 10.91 2.59 -0.85
N HIS A 132 10.08 2.60 0.20
CA HIS A 132 9.96 3.74 1.09
C HIS A 132 9.79 3.29 2.54
N PRO A 133 10.36 4.04 3.50
CA PRO A 133 10.01 3.89 4.90
C PRO A 133 8.60 4.47 5.16
N MET A 134 8.08 4.20 6.34
CA MET A 134 6.93 4.94 6.86
C MET A 134 7.33 6.39 7.13
N GLY A 135 6.48 7.34 6.73
CA GLY A 135 6.69 8.79 6.90
C GLY A 135 7.06 9.49 5.60
N ARG A 136 7.57 10.72 5.72
CA ARG A 136 7.99 11.52 4.56
C ARG A 136 9.23 10.90 3.92
N HIS A 137 9.16 10.62 2.63
CA HIS A 137 10.27 10.10 1.84
C HIS A 137 10.31 10.78 0.46
N CYS A 138 11.53 11.01 -0.03
CA CYS A 138 11.81 11.68 -1.30
C CYS A 138 12.59 10.72 -2.20
N PHE A 139 12.18 10.62 -3.45
CA PHE A 139 12.88 9.88 -4.49
C PHE A 139 13.66 10.87 -5.35
N GLU A 140 14.98 10.68 -5.41
CA GLU A 140 15.84 11.37 -6.37
C GLU A 140 15.75 10.65 -7.71
N LEU A 141 15.43 11.39 -8.77
CA LEU A 141 15.17 10.87 -10.10
C LEU A 141 15.96 11.67 -11.14
N ASP A 142 16.49 10.97 -12.14
CA ASP A 142 17.01 11.57 -13.35
C ASP A 142 15.89 11.61 -14.41
N VAL A 143 15.70 12.76 -15.03
CA VAL A 143 14.72 12.94 -16.09
C VAL A 143 15.07 12.13 -17.35
N ALA A 144 16.34 11.78 -17.55
CA ALA A 144 16.78 10.94 -18.66
C ALA A 144 16.43 9.45 -18.44
N ASP A 145 16.24 9.03 -17.20
CA ASP A 145 15.92 7.64 -16.87
C ASP A 145 14.40 7.42 -16.91
N LEU A 146 13.97 6.36 -17.60
CA LEU A 146 12.58 5.93 -17.55
C LEU A 146 12.26 5.47 -16.12
N PRO A 147 11.25 6.04 -15.44
CA PRO A 147 10.88 5.56 -14.13
C PRO A 147 10.33 4.13 -14.27
N ASN A 148 11.07 3.14 -13.73
CA ASN A 148 10.57 1.78 -13.59
C ASN A 148 9.17 1.79 -12.95
N ARG A 149 8.22 1.17 -13.64
CA ARG A 149 6.82 1.13 -13.20
C ARG A 149 6.60 -0.01 -12.22
N PHE A 150 5.78 0.24 -11.21
CA PHE A 150 5.29 -0.81 -10.32
C PHE A 150 4.17 -1.58 -11.03
N TYR A 151 4.50 -2.67 -11.74
CA TYR A 151 3.52 -3.68 -12.18
C TYR A 151 4.12 -5.10 -12.12
#